data_AF-A0A934V211-F1
#
_entry.id   AF-A0A934V211-F1
#
_cell.length_a   1.000
_cell.length_b   1.000
_cell.length_c   1.000
_cell.angle_alpha   90.00
_cell.angle_beta   90.00
_cell.angle_gamma   90.00
#
_symmetry.space_group_name_H-M   'P 1'
#
loop_
_entity.id
_entity.type
_entity.pdbx_description
1 polymer ?
#
loop_
_entity_poly.entity_id
_entity_poly.type
_entity_poly.pdbx_seq_one_letter_code
_entity_poly.pdbx_strand_id
1 'polypeptide(L)'
;MSDEANRFPPIKPAVRTRVLMVGVFLGAIVAMSLSWVFSWGVETEADRVEAAQEAAVTARREAFSSPPGSCLTWTNTDASDVKKVGCAQDHLFEVAGVVDISKDFPKNARLPNADKWRTLTEEKCGQSVRDYLDKPLDPFGKLSLGVLRPDEQQWAQGERKLHCGLQRVAPGGELQTLTGPAKEENQSNVWEPGTCLALANKTVGDPIDCAEEHSYEIVGLVNLANHFEDGYPSPEDQQKWLDTECSRIVGEYTGGAKLRDKGLLLAWDLREKESWDAGSTLVNCKVGAKLEDNSGLAAVRGSVSKEAPPPPEDKPKQGDAEQPEGERRGQDQNQEQPPGSGEGDGG
;
A
#
# COMPACT_ATOMS: atom_id res chain seq x y z
N MET A 1 -42.81 -45.99 -95.06
CA MET A 1 -41.85 -44.87 -95.14
C MET A 1 -41.90 -44.15 -93.81
N SER A 2 -40.87 -43.92 -93.02
CA SER A 2 -39.53 -44.46 -92.85
C SER A 2 -39.10 -43.93 -91.47
N ASP A 3 -38.23 -44.66 -90.79
CA ASP A 3 -37.51 -44.23 -89.59
C ASP A 3 -36.84 -42.85 -89.78
N GLU A 4 -36.73 -42.07 -88.69
CA GLU A 4 -35.43 -41.49 -88.35
C GLU A 4 -35.30 -41.23 -86.84
N ALA A 5 -34.33 -41.92 -86.25
CA ALA A 5 -33.87 -41.75 -84.89
C ALA A 5 -32.89 -40.56 -84.83
N ASN A 6 -32.99 -39.72 -83.80
CA ASN A 6 -31.86 -38.90 -83.37
C ASN A 6 -31.61 -39.08 -81.87
N ARG A 7 -30.50 -39.76 -81.56
CA ARG A 7 -29.91 -39.88 -80.23
C ARG A 7 -29.04 -38.66 -79.95
N PHE A 8 -29.42 -37.87 -78.96
CA PHE A 8 -28.48 -37.09 -78.15
C PHE A 8 -28.69 -37.48 -76.67
N PRO A 9 -27.65 -37.84 -75.90
CA PRO A 9 -27.82 -38.21 -74.50
C PRO A 9 -28.07 -36.95 -73.64
N PRO A 10 -29.15 -36.89 -72.83
CA PRO A 10 -29.34 -35.80 -71.88
C PRO A 10 -28.40 -35.98 -70.69
N ILE A 11 -27.51 -35.01 -70.47
CA ILE A 11 -26.75 -34.88 -69.22
C ILE A 11 -27.79 -34.70 -68.09
N LYS A 12 -27.85 -35.68 -67.18
CA LYS A 12 -28.95 -35.84 -66.23
C LYS A 12 -29.06 -34.62 -65.29
N PRO A 13 -30.22 -33.94 -65.19
CA PRO A 13 -30.42 -32.76 -64.34
C PRO A 13 -30.17 -33.03 -62.85
N ALA A 14 -30.32 -34.28 -62.41
CA ALA A 14 -30.12 -34.70 -61.02
C ALA A 14 -28.68 -34.51 -60.48
N VAL A 15 -27.66 -34.53 -61.35
CA VAL A 15 -26.26 -34.34 -60.92
C VAL A 15 -25.99 -32.87 -60.61
N ARG A 16 -26.54 -31.94 -61.40
CA ARG A 16 -26.42 -30.50 -61.18
C ARG A 16 -27.10 -30.06 -59.88
N THR A 17 -28.28 -30.59 -59.58
CA THR A 17 -29.01 -30.26 -58.35
C THR A 17 -28.29 -30.79 -57.10
N ARG A 18 -27.68 -31.98 -57.15
CA ARG A 18 -26.90 -32.53 -56.03
C ARG A 18 -25.63 -31.73 -55.75
N VAL A 19 -24.90 -31.30 -56.79
CA VAL A 19 -23.71 -30.46 -56.63
C VAL A 19 -24.06 -29.09 -56.03
N LEU A 20 -25.18 -28.48 -56.46
CA LEU A 20 -25.67 -27.24 -55.88
C LEU A 20 -26.07 -27.38 -54.40
N MET A 21 -26.79 -28.45 -54.04
CA MET A 21 -27.19 -28.72 -52.65
C MET A 21 -25.99 -28.94 -51.73
N VAL A 22 -24.97 -29.67 -52.20
CA VAL A 22 -23.72 -29.88 -51.43
C VAL A 22 -22.95 -28.56 -51.28
N GLY A 23 -22.90 -27.72 -52.32
CA GLY A 23 -22.27 -26.40 -52.26
C GLY A 23 -22.94 -25.46 -51.26
N VAL A 24 -24.28 -25.43 -51.23
CA VAL A 24 -25.05 -24.63 -50.26
C VAL A 24 -24.85 -25.14 -48.83
N PHE A 25 -24.82 -26.46 -48.63
CA PHE A 25 -24.62 -27.04 -47.30
C PHE A 25 -23.21 -26.76 -46.75
N LEU A 26 -22.18 -26.90 -47.59
CA LEU A 26 -20.81 -26.53 -47.22
C LEU A 26 -20.68 -25.02 -46.97
N GLY A 27 -21.33 -24.18 -47.79
CA GLY A 27 -21.37 -22.74 -47.56
C GLY A 27 -22.03 -22.36 -46.23
N ALA A 28 -23.12 -23.03 -45.88
CA ALA A 28 -23.82 -22.82 -44.60
C ALA A 28 -22.98 -23.29 -43.41
N ILE A 29 -22.27 -24.43 -43.51
CA ILE A 29 -21.36 -24.91 -42.45
C ILE A 29 -20.19 -23.95 -42.29
N VAL A 30 -19.58 -23.49 -43.38
CA VAL A 30 -18.48 -22.53 -43.33
C VAL A 30 -18.95 -21.22 -42.72
N ALA A 31 -20.09 -20.67 -43.15
CA ALA A 31 -20.67 -19.45 -42.57
C ALA A 31 -20.97 -19.61 -41.08
N MET A 32 -21.56 -20.73 -40.66
CA MET A 32 -21.88 -21.00 -39.25
C MET A 32 -20.62 -21.20 -38.39
N SER A 33 -19.58 -21.84 -38.95
CA SER A 33 -18.29 -21.99 -38.28
C SER A 33 -17.53 -20.66 -38.14
N LEU A 34 -17.60 -19.79 -39.15
CA LEU A 34 -17.03 -18.44 -39.09
C LEU A 34 -17.80 -17.58 -38.07
N SER A 35 -19.13 -17.67 -38.02
CA SER A 35 -19.92 -16.98 -36.99
C SER A 35 -19.57 -17.43 -35.58
N TRP A 36 -19.26 -18.71 -35.35
CA TRP A 36 -18.79 -19.19 -34.04
C TRP A 36 -17.40 -18.65 -33.70
N VAL A 37 -16.45 -18.67 -34.64
CA VAL A 37 -15.08 -18.19 -34.43
C VAL A 37 -15.04 -16.67 -34.23
N PHE A 38 -15.86 -15.89 -34.92
CA PHE A 38 -15.96 -14.43 -34.74
C PHE A 38 -16.87 -14.01 -33.57
N SER A 39 -17.71 -14.91 -33.05
CA SER A 39 -18.53 -14.66 -31.85
C SER A 39 -17.72 -14.79 -30.55
N TRP A 40 -16.55 -15.41 -30.59
CA TRP A 40 -15.56 -15.34 -29.53
C TRP A 40 -14.75 -14.06 -29.75
N GLY A 41 -15.39 -12.93 -29.47
CA GLY A 41 -14.76 -11.62 -29.61
C GLY A 41 -13.43 -11.60 -28.87
N VAL A 42 -12.40 -11.05 -29.51
CA VAL A 42 -11.19 -10.67 -28.80
C VAL A 42 -11.62 -9.62 -27.78
N GLU A 43 -11.66 -9.99 -26.50
CA GLU A 43 -11.87 -9.04 -25.41
C GLU A 43 -10.92 -7.87 -25.62
N THR A 44 -11.49 -6.69 -25.83
CA THR A 44 -10.69 -5.49 -25.97
C THR A 44 -10.18 -5.09 -24.59
N GLU A 45 -9.11 -4.30 -24.56
CA GLU A 45 -8.63 -3.72 -23.31
C GLU A 45 -9.72 -2.89 -22.62
N ALA A 46 -10.58 -2.22 -23.40
CA ALA A 46 -11.73 -1.48 -22.90
C ALA A 46 -12.75 -2.39 -22.18
N ASP A 47 -13.09 -3.55 -22.76
CA ASP A 47 -14.02 -4.51 -22.14
C ASP A 47 -13.47 -5.03 -20.80
N ARG A 48 -12.15 -5.26 -20.72
CA ARG A 48 -11.50 -5.71 -19.48
C ARG A 48 -11.47 -4.63 -18.40
N VAL A 49 -11.23 -3.38 -18.79
CA VAL A 49 -11.27 -2.24 -17.87
C VAL A 49 -12.67 -2.04 -17.33
N GLU A 50 -13.70 -2.12 -18.17
CA GLU A 50 -15.11 -2.00 -17.76
C GLU A 50 -15.49 -3.14 -16.80
N ALA A 51 -15.16 -4.40 -17.15
CA ALA A 51 -15.42 -5.54 -16.27
C ALA A 51 -14.69 -5.42 -14.92
N ALA A 52 -13.45 -4.92 -14.91
CA ALA A 52 -12.70 -4.68 -13.68
C ALA A 52 -13.34 -3.59 -12.81
N GLN A 53 -13.86 -2.52 -13.43
CA GLN A 53 -14.59 -1.46 -12.73
C GLN A 53 -15.90 -1.98 -12.12
N GLU A 54 -16.69 -2.76 -12.87
CA GLU A 54 -17.92 -3.37 -12.36
C GLU A 54 -17.65 -4.33 -11.20
N ALA A 55 -16.58 -5.13 -11.30
CA ALA A 55 -16.13 -6.01 -10.23
C ALA A 55 -15.72 -5.22 -8.99
N ALA A 56 -14.98 -4.12 -9.14
CA ALA A 56 -14.58 -3.25 -8.04
C ALA A 56 -15.79 -2.61 -7.34
N VAL A 57 -16.77 -2.10 -8.10
CA VAL A 57 -18.01 -1.54 -7.54
C VAL A 57 -18.79 -2.59 -6.74
N THR A 58 -18.84 -3.82 -7.26
CA THR A 58 -19.51 -4.93 -6.58
C THR A 58 -18.79 -5.32 -5.29
N ALA A 59 -17.46 -5.51 -5.35
CA ALA A 59 -16.63 -5.82 -4.18
C ALA A 59 -16.72 -4.75 -3.10
N ARG A 60 -16.74 -3.47 -3.49
CA ARG A 60 -16.94 -2.34 -2.58
C ARG A 60 -18.30 -2.40 -1.89
N ARG A 61 -19.38 -2.70 -2.64
CA ARG A 61 -20.72 -2.84 -2.05
C ARG A 61 -20.76 -3.98 -1.02
N GLU A 62 -20.08 -5.09 -1.30
CA GLU A 62 -19.94 -6.21 -0.36
C GLU A 62 -19.12 -5.81 0.88
N ALA A 63 -18.01 -5.09 0.70
CA ALA A 63 -17.23 -4.53 1.81
C ALA A 63 -18.08 -3.58 2.68
N PHE A 64 -18.89 -2.72 2.06
CA PHE A 64 -19.86 -1.83 2.73
C PHE A 64 -21.08 -2.53 3.32
N SER A 65 -21.20 -3.84 3.16
CA SER A 65 -22.23 -4.66 3.80
C SER A 65 -21.63 -5.58 4.87
N SER A 66 -20.34 -5.42 5.18
CA SER A 66 -19.61 -6.33 6.04
C SER A 66 -19.98 -6.12 7.52
N PRO A 67 -20.40 -7.19 8.23
CA PRO A 67 -20.68 -7.11 9.66
C PRO A 67 -19.38 -7.00 10.47
N PRO A 68 -19.47 -6.62 11.77
CA PRO A 68 -18.34 -6.69 12.69
C PRO A 68 -17.61 -8.04 12.66
N GLY A 69 -16.28 -8.01 12.78
CA GLY A 69 -15.38 -9.15 12.60
C GLY A 69 -15.03 -9.48 11.15
N SER A 70 -15.43 -8.63 10.20
CA SER A 70 -14.99 -8.76 8.80
C SER A 70 -13.70 -7.99 8.56
N CYS A 71 -12.76 -8.61 7.84
CA CYS A 71 -11.49 -8.02 7.46
C CYS A 71 -11.51 -7.51 6.01
N LEU A 72 -10.98 -6.32 5.81
CA LEU A 72 -11.01 -5.58 4.55
C LEU A 72 -9.61 -5.17 4.14
N THR A 73 -9.36 -5.19 2.84
CA THR A 73 -8.09 -4.77 2.25
C THR A 73 -8.35 -3.95 0.98
N TRP A 74 -7.37 -3.16 0.58
CA TRP A 74 -7.39 -2.31 -0.61
C TRP A 74 -5.96 -1.93 -0.98
N THR A 75 -5.77 -1.41 -2.19
CA THR A 75 -4.47 -0.88 -2.63
C THR A 75 -4.50 0.64 -2.83
N ASN A 76 -5.64 1.21 -3.19
CA ASN A 76 -5.74 2.65 -3.43
C ASN A 76 -5.87 3.41 -2.12
N THR A 77 -5.20 4.55 -1.99
CA THR A 77 -5.19 5.34 -0.74
C THR A 77 -6.57 5.86 -0.32
N ASP A 78 -7.52 5.98 -1.27
CA ASP A 78 -8.91 6.34 -1.03
C ASP A 78 -9.83 5.14 -0.74
N ALA A 79 -9.26 3.94 -0.68
CA ALA A 79 -9.92 2.65 -0.53
C ALA A 79 -10.99 2.38 -1.61
N SER A 80 -10.90 2.99 -2.80
CA SER A 80 -11.88 2.81 -3.89
C SER A 80 -12.04 1.35 -4.32
N ASP A 81 -10.97 0.55 -4.26
CA ASP A 81 -10.91 -0.88 -4.60
C ASP A 81 -11.12 -1.81 -3.38
N VAL A 82 -11.65 -1.28 -2.27
CA VAL A 82 -11.88 -2.05 -1.05
C VAL A 82 -12.68 -3.32 -1.30
N LYS A 83 -12.19 -4.40 -0.70
CA LYS A 83 -12.81 -5.72 -0.77
C LYS A 83 -12.64 -6.46 0.54
N LYS A 84 -13.53 -7.43 0.76
CA LYS A 84 -13.45 -8.34 1.90
C LYS A 84 -12.42 -9.43 1.65
N VAL A 85 -11.67 -9.78 2.70
CA VAL A 85 -10.72 -10.92 2.72
C VAL A 85 -10.89 -11.71 4.02
N GLY A 86 -10.29 -12.90 4.09
CA GLY A 86 -10.22 -13.65 5.35
C GLY A 86 -9.25 -12.97 6.32
N CYS A 87 -9.58 -12.91 7.61
CA CYS A 87 -8.71 -12.25 8.61
C CYS A 87 -7.36 -12.92 8.82
N ALA A 88 -7.23 -14.20 8.44
CA ALA A 88 -5.94 -14.90 8.40
C ALA A 88 -5.03 -14.45 7.24
N GLN A 89 -5.57 -13.67 6.30
CA GLN A 89 -4.81 -13.02 5.23
C GLN A 89 -4.48 -11.58 5.63
N ASP A 90 -3.44 -11.03 5.00
CA ASP A 90 -3.07 -9.63 5.19
C ASP A 90 -4.23 -8.70 4.80
N HIS A 91 -4.58 -7.83 5.74
CA HIS A 91 -5.67 -6.87 5.58
C HIS A 91 -5.30 -5.56 6.27
N LEU A 92 -5.95 -4.47 5.88
CA LEU A 92 -5.64 -3.13 6.41
C LEU A 92 -6.64 -2.69 7.48
N PHE A 93 -7.81 -3.32 7.55
CA PHE A 93 -8.91 -2.88 8.38
C PHE A 93 -9.79 -4.02 8.85
N GLU A 94 -10.18 -4.01 10.11
CA GLU A 94 -11.18 -4.91 10.66
C GLU A 94 -12.41 -4.13 11.13
N VAL A 95 -13.58 -4.49 10.62
CA VAL A 95 -14.85 -3.86 11.00
C VAL A 95 -15.19 -4.24 12.45
N ALA A 96 -15.39 -3.24 13.30
CA ALA A 96 -15.81 -3.41 14.69
C ALA A 96 -17.29 -3.05 14.91
N GLY A 97 -17.85 -2.17 14.07
CA GLY A 97 -19.24 -1.74 14.18
C GLY A 97 -19.71 -0.95 12.97
N VAL A 98 -21.02 -0.76 12.88
CA VAL A 98 -21.65 0.06 11.84
C VAL A 98 -22.55 1.09 12.49
N VAL A 99 -22.31 2.36 12.18
CA VAL A 99 -23.05 3.50 12.76
C VAL A 99 -23.76 4.27 11.67
N ASP A 100 -25.07 4.46 11.82
CA ASP A 100 -25.88 5.27 10.92
C ASP A 100 -25.88 6.75 11.36
N ILE A 101 -25.36 7.63 10.51
CA ILE A 101 -25.30 9.09 10.73
C ILE A 101 -26.36 9.87 9.94
N SER A 102 -27.38 9.20 9.40
CA SER A 102 -28.47 9.84 8.62
C SER A 102 -29.24 10.93 9.38
N LYS A 103 -29.27 10.86 10.71
CA LYS A 103 -29.88 11.91 11.57
C LYS A 103 -29.12 13.23 11.51
N ASP A 104 -27.80 13.17 11.33
CA ASP A 104 -26.92 14.34 11.30
C ASP A 104 -26.76 14.87 9.85
N PHE A 105 -27.06 14.04 8.85
CA PHE A 105 -26.83 14.33 7.42
C PHE A 105 -28.03 13.98 6.54
N PRO A 106 -28.87 14.97 6.15
CA PRO A 106 -29.97 14.72 5.23
C PRO A 106 -29.48 14.25 3.85
N LYS A 107 -30.41 13.74 3.01
CA LYS A 107 -30.09 13.17 1.68
C LYS A 107 -29.29 14.12 0.78
N ASN A 108 -29.55 15.42 0.83
CA ASN A 108 -28.87 16.44 0.03
C ASN A 108 -27.67 17.10 0.74
N ALA A 109 -27.24 16.57 1.89
CA ALA A 109 -26.07 17.09 2.60
C ALA A 109 -24.82 17.00 1.71
N ARG A 110 -23.96 18.01 1.79
CA ARG A 110 -22.64 17.98 1.14
C ARG A 110 -21.77 16.90 1.79
N LEU A 111 -20.93 16.24 0.99
CA LEU A 111 -19.94 15.31 1.50
C LEU A 111 -18.99 16.02 2.49
N PRO A 112 -18.80 15.46 3.71
CA PRO A 112 -17.83 15.98 4.65
C PRO A 112 -16.40 16.02 4.08
N ASN A 113 -15.61 17.00 4.53
CA ASN A 113 -14.18 17.07 4.25
C ASN A 113 -13.39 16.18 5.21
N ALA A 114 -12.07 16.08 5.00
CA ALA A 114 -11.17 15.22 5.78
C ALA A 114 -11.24 15.50 7.29
N ASP A 115 -11.19 16.77 7.71
CA ASP A 115 -11.28 17.14 9.13
C ASP A 115 -12.60 16.71 9.76
N LYS A 116 -13.72 16.94 9.06
CA LYS A 116 -15.02 16.53 9.57
C LYS A 116 -15.14 15.01 9.65
N TRP A 117 -14.52 14.26 8.72
CA TRP A 117 -14.47 12.80 8.81
C TRP A 117 -13.68 12.30 10.01
N ARG A 118 -12.53 12.92 10.31
CA ARG A 118 -11.75 12.61 11.50
C ARG A 118 -12.57 12.82 12.77
N THR A 119 -13.21 13.99 12.92
CA THR A 119 -14.09 14.26 14.07
C THR A 119 -15.24 13.26 14.18
N LEU A 120 -15.91 12.93 13.07
CA LEU A 120 -16.99 11.94 13.07
C LEU A 120 -16.50 10.55 13.47
N THR A 121 -15.29 10.18 13.06
CA THR A 121 -14.68 8.91 13.44
C THR A 121 -14.53 8.82 14.96
N GLU A 122 -13.91 9.82 15.57
CA GLU A 122 -13.71 9.89 17.03
C GLU A 122 -15.05 9.89 17.79
N GLU A 123 -16.01 10.71 17.35
CA GLU A 123 -17.31 10.87 18.02
C GLU A 123 -18.22 9.64 17.89
N LYS A 124 -18.20 8.97 16.72
CA LYS A 124 -19.19 7.93 16.39
C LYS A 124 -18.65 6.52 16.55
N CYS A 125 -17.36 6.29 16.33
CA CYS A 125 -16.79 4.94 16.24
C CYS A 125 -16.17 4.41 17.54
N GLY A 126 -15.78 5.29 18.47
CA GLY A 126 -15.08 4.88 19.69
C GLY A 126 -15.84 3.86 20.54
N GLN A 127 -17.18 3.98 20.65
CA GLN A 127 -17.98 3.02 21.42
C GLN A 127 -18.03 1.66 20.74
N SER A 128 -18.23 1.61 19.42
CA SER A 128 -18.27 0.36 18.68
C SER A 128 -16.99 -0.45 18.79
N VAL A 129 -15.83 0.22 18.75
CA VAL A 129 -14.53 -0.44 18.94
C VAL A 129 -14.36 -0.95 20.37
N ARG A 130 -14.77 -0.18 21.39
CA ARG A 130 -14.73 -0.64 22.78
C ARG A 130 -15.60 -1.87 23.03
N ASP A 131 -16.81 -1.87 22.48
CA ASP A 131 -17.73 -3.00 22.58
C ASP A 131 -17.19 -4.23 21.82
N TYR A 132 -16.40 -4.00 20.78
CA TYR A 132 -15.81 -5.06 19.98
C TYR A 132 -14.59 -5.71 20.64
N LEU A 133 -13.62 -4.94 21.15
CA LEU A 133 -12.32 -5.50 21.55
C LEU A 133 -12.34 -6.41 22.79
N ASP A 134 -13.41 -6.39 23.61
CA ASP A 134 -13.51 -7.08 24.91
C ASP A 134 -12.39 -6.69 25.92
N LYS A 135 -11.46 -5.82 25.53
CA LYS A 135 -10.36 -5.21 26.28
C LYS A 135 -10.22 -3.74 25.87
N PRO A 136 -9.63 -2.86 26.70
CA PRO A 136 -9.39 -1.47 26.32
C PRO A 136 -8.54 -1.38 25.04
N LEU A 137 -8.89 -0.43 24.16
CA LEU A 137 -7.99 -0.02 23.08
C LEU A 137 -6.80 0.71 23.70
N ASP A 138 -5.58 0.23 23.44
CA ASP A 138 -4.36 0.84 23.97
C ASP A 138 -4.13 2.22 23.34
N PRO A 139 -4.12 3.32 24.11
CA PRO A 139 -3.92 4.67 23.58
C PRO A 139 -2.54 4.89 22.94
N PHE A 140 -1.54 4.05 23.27
CA PHE A 140 -0.20 4.07 22.69
C PHE A 140 0.11 2.78 21.92
N GLY A 141 -0.93 2.01 21.57
CA GLY A 141 -0.81 0.74 20.88
C GLY A 141 -0.69 0.87 19.37
N LYS A 142 -0.44 -0.27 18.71
CA LYS A 142 -0.37 -0.36 17.24
C LYS A 142 -1.73 -0.23 16.57
N LEU A 143 -2.79 -0.62 17.27
CA LEU A 143 -4.17 -0.54 16.77
C LEU A 143 -4.71 0.85 17.01
N SER A 144 -5.36 1.40 16.01
CA SER A 144 -5.97 2.72 16.03
C SER A 144 -7.38 2.67 15.46
N LEU A 145 -8.19 3.65 15.86
CA LEU A 145 -9.55 3.81 15.36
C LEU A 145 -9.53 4.26 13.89
N GLY A 146 -10.24 3.54 13.04
CA GLY A 146 -10.44 3.93 11.65
C GLY A 146 -11.92 3.90 11.25
N VAL A 147 -12.21 4.41 10.05
CA VAL A 147 -13.53 4.37 9.46
C VAL A 147 -13.46 4.07 7.97
N LEU A 148 -14.26 3.11 7.51
CA LEU A 148 -14.61 2.98 6.11
C LEU A 148 -15.91 3.78 5.88
N ARG A 149 -15.77 4.89 5.13
CA ARG A 149 -16.80 5.90 4.89
C ARG A 149 -17.32 5.83 3.45
N PRO A 150 -18.61 6.16 3.21
CA PRO A 150 -19.17 6.17 1.87
C PRO A 150 -18.32 7.03 0.93
N ASP A 151 -18.12 6.57 -0.31
CA ASP A 151 -17.56 7.42 -1.36
C ASP A 151 -18.59 8.45 -1.86
N GLU A 152 -18.21 9.25 -2.85
CA GLU A 152 -19.07 10.28 -3.42
C GLU A 152 -20.36 9.70 -4.04
N GLN A 153 -20.26 8.55 -4.71
CA GLN A 153 -21.39 7.91 -5.39
C GLN A 153 -22.39 7.34 -4.37
N GLN A 154 -21.90 6.60 -3.39
CA GLN A 154 -22.70 6.05 -2.28
C GLN A 154 -23.34 7.19 -1.49
N TRP A 155 -22.59 8.26 -1.21
CA TRP A 155 -23.12 9.44 -0.52
C TRP A 155 -24.23 10.13 -1.31
N ALA A 156 -24.07 10.29 -2.64
CA ALA A 156 -25.09 10.85 -3.51
C ALA A 156 -26.36 9.98 -3.57
N GLN A 157 -26.22 8.67 -3.43
CA GLN A 157 -27.33 7.71 -3.33
C GLN A 157 -28.01 7.69 -1.94
N GLY A 158 -27.48 8.45 -0.98
CA GLY A 158 -28.04 8.57 0.36
C GLY A 158 -27.46 7.61 1.38
N GLU A 159 -26.34 6.93 1.08
CA GLU A 159 -25.63 6.11 2.08
C GLU A 159 -25.05 7.00 3.18
N ARG A 160 -25.31 6.64 4.43
CA ARG A 160 -24.94 7.39 5.64
C ARG A 160 -24.44 6.47 6.75
N LYS A 161 -24.02 5.24 6.42
CA LYS A 161 -23.39 4.34 7.37
C LYS A 161 -21.88 4.51 7.39
N LEU A 162 -21.32 4.53 8.58
CA LEU A 162 -19.90 4.47 8.86
C LEU A 162 -19.55 3.06 9.32
N HIS A 163 -18.61 2.40 8.65
CA HIS A 163 -18.05 1.15 9.13
C HIS A 163 -16.86 1.50 10.01
N CYS A 164 -17.12 1.50 11.31
CA CYS A 164 -16.15 1.76 12.36
C CYS A 164 -15.27 0.53 12.56
N GLY A 165 -13.97 0.71 12.73
CA GLY A 165 -13.07 -0.42 12.81
C GLY A 165 -11.67 -0.09 13.32
N LEU A 166 -10.82 -1.09 13.23
CA LEU A 166 -9.46 -1.08 13.71
C LEU A 166 -8.48 -1.21 12.55
N GLN A 167 -7.39 -0.45 12.63
CA GLN A 167 -6.32 -0.44 11.64
C GLN A 167 -4.99 -0.17 12.34
N ARG A 168 -3.88 -0.53 11.68
CA ARG A 168 -2.54 -0.15 12.14
C ARG A 168 -2.02 0.97 11.26
N VAL A 169 -1.52 2.03 11.88
CA VAL A 169 -0.93 3.19 11.20
C VAL A 169 0.50 3.31 11.68
N ALA A 170 1.44 3.39 10.74
CA ALA A 170 2.84 3.64 11.05
C ALA A 170 3.09 5.13 11.37
N PRO A 171 4.24 5.49 11.97
CA PRO A 171 4.46 6.86 12.47
C PRO A 171 4.34 7.98 11.42
N GLY A 172 4.65 7.70 10.16
CA GLY A 172 4.49 8.61 9.02
C GLY A 172 3.07 8.66 8.45
N GLY A 173 2.17 7.78 8.90
CA GLY A 173 0.75 7.78 8.54
C GLY A 173 0.34 6.69 7.55
N GLU A 174 1.29 5.87 7.07
CA GLU A 174 0.98 4.76 6.18
C GLU A 174 0.22 3.64 6.91
N LEU A 175 -0.83 3.11 6.28
CA LEU A 175 -1.55 1.95 6.78
C LEU A 175 -0.70 0.69 6.66
N GLN A 176 -0.68 -0.08 7.73
CA GLN A 176 0.10 -1.29 7.83
C GLN A 176 -0.83 -2.49 7.81
N THR A 177 -0.32 -3.60 7.26
CA THR A 177 -1.05 -4.85 7.26
C THR A 177 -1.17 -5.42 8.68
N LEU A 178 -2.33 -6.03 8.91
CA LEU A 178 -2.63 -6.88 10.06
C LEU A 178 -2.84 -8.30 9.54
N THR A 179 -2.48 -9.28 10.36
CA THR A 179 -2.66 -10.70 10.06
C THR A 179 -3.22 -11.38 11.30
N GLY A 180 -4.48 -11.79 11.24
CA GLY A 180 -5.23 -12.29 12.39
C GLY A 180 -6.31 -11.32 12.87
N PRO A 181 -7.26 -11.78 13.72
CA PRO A 181 -8.34 -10.92 14.22
C PRO A 181 -7.83 -9.86 15.19
N ALA A 182 -8.29 -8.62 15.05
CA ALA A 182 -7.88 -7.48 15.88
C ALA A 182 -8.13 -7.68 17.38
N LYS A 183 -9.14 -8.48 17.77
CA LYS A 183 -9.38 -8.85 19.18
C LYS A 183 -8.23 -9.68 19.77
N GLU A 184 -7.62 -10.52 18.96
CA GLU A 184 -6.54 -11.44 19.35
C GLU A 184 -5.17 -10.79 19.25
N GLU A 185 -5.05 -9.68 18.51
CA GLU A 185 -3.81 -8.93 18.37
C GLU A 185 -3.26 -8.42 19.70
N ASN A 186 -1.94 -8.59 19.87
CA ASN A 186 -1.18 -7.85 20.89
C ASN A 186 -1.09 -6.39 20.45
N GLN A 187 -1.58 -5.49 21.28
CA GLN A 187 -1.67 -4.06 20.94
C GLN A 187 -0.36 -3.31 21.08
N SER A 188 0.72 -3.92 21.58
CA SER A 188 2.01 -3.23 21.76
C SER A 188 2.47 -2.64 20.43
N ASN A 189 2.76 -1.33 20.42
CA ASN A 189 3.28 -0.65 19.23
C ASN A 189 4.76 -0.99 19.02
N VAL A 190 5.00 -2.18 18.49
CA VAL A 190 6.33 -2.73 18.24
C VAL A 190 6.47 -3.23 16.80
N TRP A 191 7.70 -3.30 16.36
CA TRP A 191 8.11 -3.79 15.05
C TRP A 191 9.02 -5.01 15.19
N GLU A 192 9.06 -5.84 14.16
CA GLU A 192 9.91 -7.03 14.17
C GLU A 192 11.40 -6.66 14.04
N PRO A 193 12.32 -7.43 14.65
CA PRO A 193 13.76 -7.25 14.46
C PRO A 193 14.14 -7.27 12.97
N GLY A 194 15.03 -6.38 12.57
CA GLY A 194 15.39 -6.14 11.17
C GLY A 194 14.56 -5.07 10.47
N THR A 195 13.49 -4.57 11.10
CA THR A 195 12.73 -3.44 10.55
C THR A 195 13.50 -2.14 10.71
N CYS A 196 13.70 -1.39 9.62
CA CYS A 196 14.19 -0.01 9.67
C CYS A 196 13.03 0.97 9.57
N LEU A 197 13.04 2.03 10.38
CA LEU A 197 12.01 3.06 10.40
C LEU A 197 12.58 4.35 9.84
N ALA A 198 11.93 4.91 8.82
CA ALA A 198 12.38 6.09 8.10
C ALA A 198 12.70 7.27 9.03
N LEU A 199 13.54 8.18 8.54
CA LEU A 199 13.76 9.46 9.19
C LEU A 199 12.83 10.51 8.55
N ALA A 200 11.84 10.99 9.30
CA ALA A 200 10.91 12.02 8.85
C ALA A 200 11.04 13.24 9.76
N ASN A 201 11.50 14.40 9.26
CA ASN A 201 11.62 15.63 10.04
C ASN A 201 12.37 15.47 11.38
N LYS A 202 13.49 14.74 11.38
CA LYS A 202 14.28 14.40 12.58
C LYS A 202 13.55 13.49 13.59
N THR A 203 12.42 12.89 13.21
CA THR A 203 11.65 11.93 14.00
C THR A 203 11.51 10.60 13.26
N VAL A 204 10.84 9.64 13.90
CA VAL A 204 10.56 8.32 13.34
C VAL A 204 9.46 8.43 12.28
N GLY A 205 9.65 7.78 11.14
CA GLY A 205 8.67 7.62 10.07
C GLY A 205 8.24 6.17 9.87
N ASP A 206 7.67 5.89 8.70
CA ASP A 206 7.17 4.56 8.33
C ASP A 206 8.31 3.56 8.08
N PRO A 207 8.04 2.23 8.08
CA PRO A 207 9.02 1.23 7.70
C PRO A 207 9.64 1.52 6.33
N ILE A 208 10.95 1.31 6.20
CA ILE A 208 11.73 1.55 4.99
C ILE A 208 12.81 0.49 4.84
N ASP A 209 13.33 0.32 3.62
CA ASP A 209 14.53 -0.48 3.38
C ASP A 209 15.71 0.11 4.18
N CYS A 210 16.43 -0.74 4.92
CA CYS A 210 17.58 -0.33 5.72
C CYS A 210 18.73 0.27 4.89
N ALA A 211 18.78 0.02 3.58
CA ALA A 211 19.72 0.68 2.67
C ALA A 211 19.47 2.19 2.54
N GLU A 212 18.22 2.62 2.73
CA GLU A 212 17.83 4.03 2.72
C GLU A 212 18.14 4.72 4.06
N GLU A 213 18.07 6.05 4.06
CA GLU A 213 18.22 6.82 5.30
C GLU A 213 17.07 6.54 6.27
N HIS A 214 17.41 6.05 7.46
CA HIS A 214 16.44 5.71 8.49
C HIS A 214 16.89 6.24 9.86
N SER A 215 15.92 6.31 10.78
CA SER A 215 16.12 6.86 12.13
C SER A 215 16.51 5.79 13.15
N TYR A 216 15.90 4.61 13.02
CA TYR A 216 16.14 3.46 13.87
C TYR A 216 16.11 2.16 13.07
N GLU A 217 16.96 1.23 13.43
CA GLU A 217 16.80 -0.20 13.14
C GLU A 217 16.35 -0.90 14.42
N ILE A 218 15.31 -1.72 14.30
CA ILE A 218 14.79 -2.54 15.38
C ILE A 218 15.65 -3.78 15.49
N VAL A 219 16.25 -4.00 16.66
CA VAL A 219 17.22 -5.10 16.87
C VAL A 219 16.66 -6.19 17.77
N GLY A 220 15.53 -5.95 18.42
CA GLY A 220 14.90 -6.95 19.29
C GLY A 220 13.55 -6.54 19.84
N LEU A 221 12.87 -7.55 20.38
CA LEU A 221 11.62 -7.47 21.10
C LEU A 221 11.83 -8.02 22.52
N VAL A 222 11.39 -7.27 23.52
CA VAL A 222 11.41 -7.71 24.91
C VAL A 222 9.98 -7.74 25.43
N ASN A 223 9.55 -8.88 25.98
CA ASN A 223 8.31 -8.97 26.74
C ASN A 223 8.59 -8.69 28.22
N LEU A 224 8.16 -7.51 28.68
CA LEU A 224 8.36 -7.08 30.08
C LEU A 224 7.65 -8.02 31.07
N ALA A 225 6.54 -8.62 30.69
CA ALA A 225 5.78 -9.54 31.55
C ALA A 225 6.54 -10.85 31.86
N ASN A 226 7.57 -11.20 31.09
CA ASN A 226 8.42 -12.35 31.39
C ASN A 226 9.39 -12.10 32.57
N HIS A 227 9.63 -10.83 32.92
CA HIS A 227 10.53 -10.44 34.01
C HIS A 227 9.75 -9.84 35.20
N PHE A 228 8.73 -9.04 34.91
CA PHE A 228 7.92 -8.36 35.90
C PHE A 228 6.59 -9.10 36.10
N GLU A 229 6.62 -10.17 36.89
CA GLU A 229 5.45 -11.04 37.14
C GLU A 229 4.43 -10.41 38.12
N ASP A 230 4.88 -9.46 38.95
CA ASP A 230 4.07 -8.81 39.98
C ASP A 230 3.17 -7.66 39.44
N GLY A 231 3.17 -7.44 38.12
CA GLY A 231 2.36 -6.41 37.45
C GLY A 231 3.20 -5.29 36.84
N TYR A 232 2.57 -4.11 36.67
CA TYR A 232 3.19 -2.98 35.97
C TYR A 232 4.49 -2.51 36.65
N PRO A 233 5.65 -2.61 35.96
CA PRO A 233 6.92 -2.10 36.49
C PRO A 233 7.02 -0.58 36.36
N SER A 234 7.66 0.06 37.33
CA SER A 234 7.92 1.51 37.26
C SER A 234 8.82 1.82 36.04
N PRO A 235 8.74 3.04 35.46
CA PRO A 235 9.61 3.42 34.35
C PRO A 235 11.10 3.30 34.66
N GLU A 236 11.50 3.46 35.92
CA GLU A 236 12.88 3.31 36.39
C GLU A 236 13.32 1.84 36.41
N ASP A 237 12.45 0.94 36.89
CA ASP A 237 12.71 -0.51 36.88
C ASP A 237 12.77 -1.06 35.46
N GLN A 238 11.86 -0.60 34.59
CA GLN A 238 11.88 -0.91 33.16
C GLN A 238 13.22 -0.50 32.53
N GLN A 239 13.65 0.75 32.72
CA GLN A 239 14.91 1.25 32.18
C GLN A 239 16.11 0.43 32.67
N LYS A 240 16.17 0.13 33.97
CA LYS A 240 17.26 -0.65 34.55
C LYS A 240 17.36 -2.05 33.96
N TRP A 241 16.22 -2.73 33.79
CA TRP A 241 16.18 -4.05 33.18
C TRP A 241 16.51 -3.99 31.68
N LEU A 242 15.89 -3.07 30.95
CA LEU A 242 16.06 -2.94 29.50
C LEU A 242 17.47 -2.52 29.10
N ASP A 243 18.16 -1.72 29.91
CA ASP A 243 19.58 -1.41 29.70
C ASP A 243 20.43 -2.69 29.64
N THR A 244 20.17 -3.65 30.53
CA THR A 244 20.87 -4.93 30.56
C THR A 244 20.42 -5.83 29.39
N GLU A 245 19.12 -6.01 29.24
CA GLU A 245 18.58 -6.99 28.28
C GLU A 245 18.73 -6.54 26.83
N CYS A 246 18.47 -5.27 26.52
CA CYS A 246 18.71 -4.74 25.17
C CYS A 246 20.21 -4.69 24.83
N SER A 247 21.10 -4.49 25.81
CA SER A 247 22.56 -4.58 25.59
C SER A 247 22.99 -6.00 25.20
N ARG A 248 22.39 -7.03 25.83
CA ARG A 248 22.61 -8.43 25.44
C ARG A 248 22.10 -8.70 24.02
N ILE A 249 20.86 -8.32 23.74
CA ILE A 249 20.19 -8.51 22.45
C ILE A 249 20.97 -7.84 21.30
N VAL A 250 21.39 -6.58 21.47
CA VAL A 250 22.12 -5.88 20.41
C VAL A 250 23.50 -6.50 20.17
N GLY A 251 24.15 -7.04 21.20
CA GLY A 251 25.39 -7.80 21.05
C GLY A 251 25.20 -9.04 20.17
N GLU A 252 24.10 -9.79 20.37
CA GLU A 252 23.77 -10.98 19.59
C GLU A 252 23.36 -10.67 18.15
N TYR A 253 22.61 -9.58 17.96
CA TYR A 253 22.13 -9.11 16.67
C TYR A 253 23.27 -8.61 15.79
N THR A 254 24.17 -7.79 16.35
CA THR A 254 25.29 -7.16 15.63
C THR A 254 26.54 -8.02 15.53
N GLY A 255 26.58 -9.18 16.20
CA GLY A 255 27.79 -10.00 16.29
C GLY A 255 28.89 -9.35 17.13
N GLY A 256 28.54 -8.53 18.12
CA GLY A 256 29.46 -7.85 19.02
C GLY A 256 30.06 -6.55 18.47
N ALA A 257 29.45 -5.95 17.45
CA ALA A 257 29.92 -4.67 16.90
C ALA A 257 29.82 -3.55 17.96
N LYS A 258 30.84 -2.70 18.01
CA LYS A 258 30.85 -1.53 18.90
C LYS A 258 30.07 -0.39 18.27
N LEU A 259 28.82 -0.19 18.70
CA LEU A 259 27.93 0.86 18.19
C LEU A 259 28.58 2.26 18.21
N ARG A 260 29.30 2.58 19.29
CA ARG A 260 29.96 3.89 19.46
C ARG A 260 31.00 4.18 18.37
N ASP A 261 31.73 3.17 17.91
CA ASP A 261 32.74 3.33 16.85
C ASP A 261 32.09 3.69 15.50
N LYS A 262 30.78 3.44 15.37
CA LYS A 262 29.94 3.81 14.22
C LYS A 262 29.08 5.05 14.47
N GLY A 263 29.26 5.75 15.59
CA GLY A 263 28.41 6.89 15.97
C GLY A 263 26.97 6.51 16.33
N LEU A 264 26.70 5.23 16.62
CA LEU A 264 25.38 4.71 16.92
C LEU A 264 25.16 4.56 18.43
N LEU A 265 23.90 4.61 18.83
CA LEU A 265 23.43 4.42 20.20
C LEU A 265 22.33 3.35 20.26
N LEU A 266 22.33 2.61 21.37
CA LEU A 266 21.24 1.74 21.75
C LEU A 266 20.16 2.57 22.46
N ALA A 267 18.90 2.30 22.14
CA ALA A 267 17.73 2.82 22.82
C ALA A 267 16.67 1.72 22.97
N TRP A 268 15.66 1.98 23.78
CA TRP A 268 14.52 1.10 23.97
C TRP A 268 13.28 1.92 24.26
N ASP A 269 12.13 1.32 23.97
CA ASP A 269 10.84 1.87 24.37
C ASP A 269 10.52 1.51 25.82
N LEU A 270 9.70 2.35 26.45
CA LEU A 270 9.07 2.03 27.73
C LEU A 270 7.60 1.73 27.51
N ARG A 271 7.01 1.05 28.48
CA ARG A 271 5.59 0.74 28.48
C ARG A 271 4.89 1.65 29.48
N GLU A 272 3.90 2.38 29.01
CA GLU A 272 3.01 3.19 29.83
C GLU A 272 2.04 2.32 30.62
N LYS A 273 1.54 2.84 31.74
CA LYS A 273 0.58 2.11 32.59
C LYS A 273 -0.71 1.78 31.84
N GLU A 274 -1.23 2.73 31.08
CA GLU A 274 -2.45 2.58 30.28
C GLU A 274 -2.31 1.48 29.24
N SER A 275 -1.15 1.39 28.59
CA SER A 275 -0.84 0.32 27.65
C SER A 275 -0.74 -1.04 28.35
N TRP A 276 -0.11 -1.09 29.53
CA TRP A 276 -0.03 -2.33 30.32
C TRP A 276 -1.41 -2.82 30.73
N ASP A 277 -2.28 -1.91 31.19
CA ASP A 277 -3.66 -2.22 31.57
C ASP A 277 -4.50 -2.68 30.36
N ALA A 278 -4.13 -2.27 29.14
CA ALA A 278 -4.69 -2.75 27.87
C ALA A 278 -4.07 -4.09 27.37
N GLY A 279 -3.11 -4.64 28.11
CA GLY A 279 -2.44 -5.91 27.81
C GLY A 279 -1.19 -5.80 26.92
N SER A 280 -0.71 -4.59 26.64
CA SER A 280 0.53 -4.38 25.88
C SER A 280 1.75 -4.49 26.80
N THR A 281 2.61 -5.47 26.53
CA THR A 281 3.79 -5.78 27.37
C THR A 281 5.09 -5.85 26.56
N LEU A 282 5.03 -5.70 25.24
CA LEU A 282 6.20 -5.73 24.38
C LEU A 282 6.80 -4.33 24.22
N VAL A 283 8.12 -4.27 24.13
CA VAL A 283 8.90 -3.08 23.78
C VAL A 283 9.98 -3.42 22.76
N ASN A 284 10.36 -2.45 21.94
CA ASN A 284 11.49 -2.60 21.02
C ASN A 284 12.81 -2.22 21.69
N CYS A 285 13.84 -3.01 21.44
CA CYS A 285 15.24 -2.57 21.49
C CYS A 285 15.62 -2.06 20.09
N LYS A 286 16.27 -0.91 19.99
CA LYS A 286 16.55 -0.26 18.72
C LYS A 286 17.88 0.48 18.71
N VAL A 287 18.49 0.54 17.54
CA VAL A 287 19.77 1.23 17.30
C VAL A 287 19.52 2.39 16.36
N GLY A 288 20.09 3.55 16.68
CA GLY A 288 19.98 4.74 15.85
C GLY A 288 21.09 5.73 16.12
N ALA A 289 20.88 6.97 15.69
CA ALA A 289 21.76 8.11 15.98
C ALA A 289 20.95 9.34 16.34
N LYS A 290 21.58 10.29 17.03
CA LYS A 290 21.01 11.61 17.36
C LYS A 290 21.85 12.70 16.73
N LEU A 291 21.23 13.83 16.43
CA LEU A 291 21.94 15.03 16.02
C LEU A 291 22.83 15.52 17.17
N GLU A 292 23.98 16.14 16.84
CA GLU A 292 24.95 16.62 17.83
C GLU A 292 24.34 17.63 18.82
N ASP A 293 23.38 18.43 18.35
CA ASP A 293 22.64 19.42 19.14
C ASP A 293 21.48 18.82 19.95
N ASN A 294 21.27 17.51 19.87
CA ASN A 294 20.13 16.79 20.46
C ASN A 294 18.75 17.29 19.98
N SER A 295 18.66 18.01 18.86
CA SER A 295 17.38 18.50 18.31
C SER A 295 16.50 17.41 17.70
N GLY A 296 17.00 16.17 17.59
CA GLY A 296 16.26 15.02 17.09
C GLY A 296 17.16 13.87 16.67
N LEU A 297 16.60 12.97 15.86
CA LEU A 297 17.27 11.80 15.32
C LEU A 297 18.14 12.18 14.10
N ALA A 298 19.26 11.51 13.96
CA ALA A 298 20.16 11.63 12.81
C ALA A 298 19.96 10.44 11.86
N ALA A 299 20.33 10.63 10.59
CA ALA A 299 20.25 9.59 9.58
C ALA A 299 21.27 8.47 9.84
N VAL A 300 20.80 7.24 9.73
CA VAL A 300 21.60 6.01 9.68
C VAL A 300 21.38 5.37 8.32
N ARG A 301 22.38 4.64 7.81
CA ARG A 301 22.29 3.87 6.56
C ARG A 301 22.90 2.50 6.73
N GLY A 302 22.30 1.52 6.05
CA GLY A 302 22.66 0.11 6.15
C GLY A 302 22.19 -0.52 7.45
N SER A 303 22.07 -1.85 7.45
CA SER A 303 21.72 -2.61 8.65
C SER A 303 22.93 -2.84 9.56
N VAL A 304 22.71 -2.84 10.87
CA VAL A 304 23.68 -3.22 11.90
C VAL A 304 23.71 -4.73 12.18
N SER A 305 22.83 -5.50 11.53
CA SER A 305 22.80 -6.96 11.64
C SER A 305 24.15 -7.57 11.24
N LYS A 306 24.58 -8.61 11.93
CA LYS A 306 25.74 -9.42 11.53
C LYS A 306 25.54 -10.13 10.19
N GLU A 307 24.29 -10.29 9.75
CA GLU A 307 23.90 -10.91 8.49
C GLU A 307 23.74 -9.89 7.36
N ALA A 308 23.91 -8.59 7.66
CA ALA A 308 23.80 -7.54 6.67
C ALA A 308 24.84 -7.71 5.55
N PRO A 309 24.45 -7.47 4.28
CA PRO A 309 25.42 -7.33 3.19
C PRO A 309 26.44 -6.23 3.53
N PRO A 310 27.69 -6.32 3.03
CA PRO A 310 28.66 -5.26 3.23
C PRO A 310 28.10 -3.93 2.69
N PRO A 311 28.41 -2.79 3.34
CA PRO A 311 27.93 -1.48 2.90
C PRO A 311 28.27 -1.25 1.42
N PRO A 312 27.37 -0.65 0.62
CA PRO A 312 27.73 -0.21 -0.71
C PRO A 312 28.95 0.71 -0.60
N GLU A 313 30.00 0.45 -1.38
CA GLU A 313 31.14 1.37 -1.46
C GLU A 313 30.64 2.74 -1.91
N ASP A 314 30.89 3.79 -1.12
CA ASP A 314 30.68 5.17 -1.51
C ASP A 314 31.55 5.47 -2.73
N LYS A 315 31.03 5.22 -3.93
CA LYS A 315 31.62 5.75 -5.15
C LYS A 315 31.43 7.26 -5.09
N PRO A 316 32.52 8.06 -5.05
CA PRO A 316 32.37 9.51 -5.12
C PRO A 316 31.55 9.83 -6.37
N LYS A 317 30.45 10.56 -6.18
CA LYS A 317 29.74 11.22 -7.28
C LYS A 317 30.82 11.96 -8.07
N GLN A 318 31.06 11.54 -9.31
CA GLN A 318 31.92 12.28 -10.22
C GLN A 318 31.34 13.69 -10.29
N GLY A 319 32.04 14.63 -9.66
CA GLY A 319 31.73 16.04 -9.77
C GLY A 319 31.75 16.39 -11.25
N ASP A 320 30.77 17.20 -11.65
CA ASP A 320 30.74 17.86 -12.94
C ASP A 320 32.12 18.46 -13.21
N ALA A 321 32.87 17.80 -14.10
CA ALA A 321 34.15 18.28 -14.54
C ALA A 321 33.89 19.51 -15.42
N GLU A 322 34.16 20.66 -14.81
CA GLU A 322 34.40 21.95 -15.45
C GLU A 322 35.12 21.77 -16.79
N GLN A 323 34.46 22.17 -17.88
CA GLN A 323 35.10 22.19 -19.20
C GLN A 323 36.21 23.25 -19.19
N PRO A 324 37.45 22.91 -19.57
CA PRO A 324 38.48 23.92 -19.69
C PRO A 324 38.29 24.73 -20.97
N GLU A 325 38.24 26.06 -20.81
CA GLU A 325 38.48 27.02 -21.88
C GLU A 325 39.90 26.82 -22.45
N GLY A 326 40.02 26.74 -23.78
CA GLY A 326 41.29 26.92 -24.46
C GLY A 326 41.43 26.11 -25.75
N GLU A 327 41.22 26.77 -26.89
CA GLU A 327 42.30 27.10 -27.85
C GLU A 327 41.69 27.37 -29.24
N ARG A 328 41.66 28.66 -29.61
CA ARG A 328 41.44 29.10 -30.99
C ARG A 328 42.64 28.68 -31.84
N ARG A 329 42.43 27.93 -32.92
CA ARG A 329 43.26 28.04 -34.13
C ARG A 329 42.43 27.73 -35.36
N GLY A 330 42.42 28.70 -36.27
CA GLY A 330 41.45 28.79 -37.36
C GLY A 330 41.70 27.85 -38.53
N GLN A 331 40.65 27.73 -39.34
CA GLN A 331 40.78 27.55 -40.77
C GLN A 331 39.71 28.39 -41.48
N ASP A 332 40.13 28.80 -42.67
CA ASP A 332 39.79 29.99 -43.40
C ASP A 332 38.69 29.71 -44.44
N GLN A 333 37.98 30.77 -44.85
CA GLN A 333 37.21 30.92 -46.11
C GLN A 333 35.86 30.16 -46.18
N ASN A 334 34.73 30.77 -46.55
CA ASN A 334 34.53 31.67 -47.68
C ASN A 334 33.27 32.56 -47.54
N GLN A 335 33.33 33.66 -48.28
CA GLN A 335 32.43 34.78 -48.58
C GLN A 335 30.91 34.53 -48.57
N GLU A 336 30.12 35.49 -48.04
CA GLU A 336 29.46 36.55 -48.84
C GLU A 336 28.72 37.58 -47.94
N GLN A 337 28.82 38.85 -48.31
CA GLN A 337 28.13 40.04 -47.78
C GLN A 337 27.59 40.82 -49.00
N PRO A 338 26.76 41.89 -48.87
CA PRO A 338 25.72 42.31 -47.91
C PRO A 338 24.49 42.86 -48.73
N PRO A 339 23.70 43.92 -48.40
CA PRO A 339 23.53 44.74 -47.17
C PRO A 339 22.07 45.16 -46.79
N GLY A 340 21.95 45.86 -45.65
CA GLY A 340 20.93 46.88 -45.34
C GLY A 340 19.83 46.41 -44.38
N SER A 341 19.25 47.19 -43.47
CA SER A 341 19.31 48.62 -43.13
C SER A 341 18.24 48.86 -42.04
N GLY A 342 18.42 49.85 -41.16
CA GLY A 342 17.36 50.47 -40.33
C GLY A 342 17.37 50.04 -38.86
N GLU A 343 17.78 50.88 -37.90
CA GLU A 343 17.00 51.99 -37.29
C GLU A 343 15.67 51.53 -36.68
N GLY A 344 15.47 51.80 -35.38
CA GLY A 344 14.17 51.67 -34.74
C GLY A 344 14.20 51.65 -33.22
N ASP A 345 14.17 52.85 -32.66
CA ASP A 345 14.07 53.21 -31.24
C ASP A 345 12.69 52.91 -30.62
N GLY A 346 12.65 52.76 -29.29
CA GLY A 346 11.51 53.18 -28.45
C GLY A 346 10.44 52.15 -28.05
N GLY A 347 10.24 52.00 -26.72
CA GLY A 347 8.99 51.51 -26.12
C GLY A 347 9.16 50.75 -24.82
#